data_AF-A0A7J8J093-F1
#
_entry.id   AF-A0A7J8J093-F1
#
_cell.length_a   1.000
_cell.length_b   1.000
_cell.length_c   1.000
_cell.angle_alpha   90.00
_cell.angle_beta   90.00
_cell.angle_gamma   90.00
#
_symmetry.space_group_name_H-M   'P 1'
#
loop_
_entity.id
_entity.type
_entity.pdbx_description
1 polymer ?
#
loop_
_entity_poly.entity_id
_entity_poly.type
_entity_poly.pdbx_seq_one_letter_code
_entity_poly.pdbx_strand_id
1 'polypeptide(L)'
;MIDSSKKQQQGFPEILTAGDFEPLKEKECLEGSNQKSLKEVLQLRLQQRRTREQLVDQGIMPPLKSPAAFHEQIKSLERARTENFLKHKIRSRPDRSELVRMHILEETFAEPSLQATQMKLKRARLADDLNEKIAQRPGPMELVEKNILPVDSSVKEAIIGVGKEGYPQTQGDFSFDEDSSDALSPDQPASQESQGSAASPSEPRVSESPSPVTTNTPAQVSSFLL
;
A
#
# COMPACT_ATOMS: atom_id res chain seq x y z
N MET A 1 -15.44 -57.24 43.71
CA MET A 1 -14.71 -56.08 43.16
C MET A 1 -15.75 -55.31 42.35
N ILE A 2 -16.58 -54.44 42.92
CA ILE A 2 -16.23 -53.15 43.54
C ILE A 2 -15.10 -52.45 42.78
N ASP A 3 -15.43 -51.39 42.04
CA ASP A 3 -14.84 -50.07 42.29
C ASP A 3 -15.84 -48.95 41.90
N SER A 4 -15.49 -47.70 42.21
CA SER A 4 -16.45 -46.68 42.63
C SER A 4 -16.39 -45.37 41.81
N SER A 5 -17.50 -44.63 41.79
CA SER A 5 -17.57 -43.18 41.50
C SER A 5 -17.21 -42.75 40.05
N LYS A 6 -17.68 -41.62 39.51
CA LYS A 6 -18.26 -40.41 40.11
C LYS A 6 -19.21 -39.73 39.10
N LYS A 7 -20.54 -39.93 39.22
CA LYS A 7 -21.53 -39.22 38.37
C LYS A 7 -21.84 -37.85 38.97
N GLN A 8 -21.15 -36.81 38.53
CA GLN A 8 -21.40 -35.44 39.00
C GLN A 8 -22.68 -34.87 38.38
N GLN A 9 -23.80 -35.10 39.06
CA GLN A 9 -25.01 -34.31 38.87
C GLN A 9 -24.77 -32.93 39.47
N GLN A 10 -24.68 -31.89 38.63
CA GLN A 10 -24.94 -30.54 39.11
C GLN A 10 -26.44 -30.35 39.14
N GLY A 11 -27.01 -30.27 40.34
CA GLY A 11 -28.42 -29.97 40.54
C GLY A 11 -28.70 -28.51 40.17
N PHE A 12 -29.86 -28.26 39.57
CA PHE A 12 -30.42 -26.91 39.52
C PHE A 12 -30.88 -26.53 40.93
N PRO A 13 -30.46 -25.38 41.49
CA PRO A 13 -30.99 -24.91 42.76
C PRO A 13 -32.46 -24.50 42.62
N GLU A 14 -33.23 -24.86 43.63
CA GLU A 14 -34.66 -24.65 43.77
C GLU A 14 -35.03 -23.16 43.93
N ILE A 15 -36.23 -22.76 43.52
CA ILE A 15 -36.67 -21.36 43.46
C ILE A 15 -37.45 -20.98 44.73
N LEU A 16 -36.87 -20.15 45.59
CA LEU A 16 -37.49 -19.36 46.68
C LEU A 16 -36.48 -18.23 47.04
N THR A 17 -36.79 -17.01 47.49
CA THR A 17 -38.02 -16.19 47.63
C THR A 17 -37.57 -14.70 47.71
N ALA A 18 -38.50 -13.74 47.62
CA ALA A 18 -38.26 -12.29 47.52
C ALA A 18 -37.42 -11.61 48.63
N GLY A 19 -36.86 -10.43 48.29
CA GLY A 19 -36.00 -9.56 49.12
C GLY A 19 -34.53 -9.63 48.66
N ASP A 20 -33.78 -8.56 48.37
CA ASP A 20 -34.06 -7.12 48.49
C ASP A 20 -33.49 -6.31 47.31
N PHE A 21 -33.86 -5.03 47.27
CA PHE A 21 -33.61 -4.06 46.19
C PHE A 21 -32.22 -3.42 46.31
N GLU A 22 -31.36 -3.53 45.30
CA GLU A 22 -30.19 -2.64 45.12
C GLU A 22 -30.08 -2.18 43.65
N PRO A 23 -30.52 -0.95 43.34
CA PRO A 23 -30.55 -0.44 41.97
C PRO A 23 -29.15 0.03 41.55
N LEU A 24 -28.50 -0.74 40.68
CA LEU A 24 -27.29 -0.30 39.99
C LEU A 24 -27.56 1.03 39.28
N LYS A 25 -26.68 2.01 39.52
CA LYS A 25 -26.82 3.39 39.06
C LYS A 25 -27.00 3.48 37.54
N GLU A 26 -28.25 3.58 37.11
CA GLU A 26 -28.60 3.99 35.76
C GLU A 26 -28.00 5.38 35.51
N LYS A 27 -27.23 5.51 34.43
CA LYS A 27 -26.73 6.81 33.95
C LYS A 27 -27.94 7.61 33.49
N GLU A 28 -28.19 8.73 34.15
CA GLU A 28 -29.30 9.67 33.95
C GLU A 28 -29.86 9.69 32.53
N CYS A 29 -31.00 9.03 32.32
CA CYS A 29 -31.90 9.42 31.25
C CYS A 29 -32.64 10.67 31.72
N LEU A 30 -32.42 11.79 31.02
CA LEU A 30 -32.83 13.14 31.41
C LEU A 30 -34.17 13.21 32.15
N GLU A 31 -34.09 13.71 33.37
CA GLU A 31 -35.23 14.22 34.12
C GLU A 31 -35.90 15.36 33.33
N GLY A 32 -37.21 15.25 33.11
CA GLY A 32 -37.95 16.20 32.29
C GLY A 32 -39.40 15.76 32.06
N SER A 33 -40.33 16.51 32.62
CA SER A 33 -41.78 16.27 32.57
C SER A 33 -42.35 16.40 31.15
N ASN A 34 -42.23 15.31 30.38
CA ASN A 34 -42.85 15.20 29.07
C ASN A 34 -43.21 13.73 28.81
N GLN A 35 -44.42 13.33 29.23
CA GLN A 35 -45.07 12.10 28.71
C GLN A 35 -45.42 12.33 27.24
N LYS A 36 -44.40 12.33 26.38
CA LYS A 36 -44.56 12.23 24.94
C LYS A 36 -45.36 10.99 24.67
N SER A 37 -46.46 11.11 23.93
CA SER A 37 -47.21 9.93 23.56
C SER A 37 -46.30 8.93 22.84
N LEU A 38 -46.56 7.63 22.97
CA LEU A 38 -45.74 6.59 22.32
C LEU A 38 -45.60 6.87 20.81
N LYS A 39 -46.64 7.48 20.21
CA LYS A 39 -46.69 8.00 18.85
C LYS A 39 -45.63 9.07 18.55
N GLU A 40 -45.42 10.06 19.43
CA GLU A 40 -44.40 11.11 19.26
C GLU A 40 -42.98 10.55 19.34
N VAL A 41 -42.72 9.66 20.30
CA VAL A 41 -41.40 9.01 20.46
C VAL A 41 -41.10 8.16 19.22
N LEU A 42 -42.07 7.39 18.74
CA LEU A 42 -41.95 6.58 17.52
C LEU A 42 -41.71 7.46 16.29
N GLN A 43 -42.45 8.56 16.13
CA GLN A 43 -42.27 9.51 15.02
C GLN A 43 -40.84 10.06 14.97
N LEU A 44 -40.30 10.50 16.12
CA LEU A 44 -38.94 11.01 16.23
C LEU A 44 -37.89 9.92 15.91
N ARG A 45 -38.06 8.71 16.43
CA ARG A 45 -37.16 7.58 16.16
C ARG A 45 -37.19 7.14 14.69
N LEU A 46 -38.35 7.23 14.03
CA LEU A 46 -38.49 6.94 12.60
C LEU A 46 -37.89 8.03 11.71
N GLN A 47 -37.87 9.29 12.15
CA GLN A 47 -37.16 10.37 11.45
C GLN A 47 -35.64 10.29 11.62
N GLN A 48 -35.16 9.87 12.78
CA GLN A 48 -33.73 9.71 13.08
C GLN A 48 -33.13 8.36 12.61
N ARG A 49 -33.92 7.50 11.95
CA ARG A 49 -33.43 6.18 11.49
C ARG A 49 -32.48 6.33 10.30
N ARG A 50 -31.45 5.48 10.25
CA ARG A 50 -30.59 5.32 9.09
C ARG A 50 -31.36 4.68 7.93
N THR A 51 -30.95 4.94 6.70
CA THR A 51 -31.55 4.26 5.54
C THR A 51 -31.13 2.78 5.51
N ARG A 52 -31.85 1.94 4.74
CA ARG A 52 -31.55 0.51 4.69
C ARG A 52 -30.21 0.24 4.01
N GLU A 53 -29.86 1.08 3.04
CA GLU A 53 -28.60 1.09 2.28
C GLU A 53 -27.43 1.34 3.24
N GLN A 54 -27.50 2.41 4.04
CA GLN A 54 -26.49 2.72 5.06
C GLN A 54 -26.27 1.58 6.06
N LEU A 55 -27.31 0.82 6.40
CA LEU A 55 -27.19 -0.36 7.28
C LEU A 55 -26.58 -1.59 6.58
N VAL A 56 -26.73 -1.70 5.26
CA VAL A 56 -26.06 -2.73 4.45
C VAL A 56 -24.57 -2.39 4.29
N ASP A 57 -24.24 -1.13 4.00
CA ASP A 57 -22.86 -0.67 3.83
C ASP A 57 -22.06 -0.78 5.14
N GLN A 58 -22.73 -0.60 6.30
CA GLN A 58 -22.17 -0.87 7.64
C GLN A 58 -22.13 -2.37 8.01
N GLY A 59 -22.60 -3.27 7.15
CA GLY A 59 -22.62 -4.71 7.41
C GLY A 59 -23.63 -5.18 8.48
N ILE A 60 -24.59 -4.33 8.86
CA ILE A 60 -25.62 -4.62 9.88
C ILE A 60 -26.77 -5.43 9.25
N MET A 61 -27.15 -5.10 8.02
CA MET A 61 -28.26 -5.74 7.30
C MET A 61 -27.77 -6.54 6.07
N PRO A 62 -28.44 -7.66 5.71
CA PRO A 62 -28.14 -8.39 4.48
C PRO A 62 -28.32 -7.54 3.20
N PRO A 63 -27.49 -7.74 2.15
CA PRO A 63 -27.54 -6.96 0.92
C PRO A 63 -28.91 -6.92 0.24
N LEU A 64 -29.31 -5.73 -0.23
CA LEU A 64 -30.62 -5.50 -0.86
C LEU A 64 -30.85 -6.32 -2.13
N LYS A 65 -29.77 -6.63 -2.85
CA LYS A 65 -29.78 -7.34 -4.13
C LYS A 65 -29.97 -8.86 -3.98
N SER A 66 -29.83 -9.39 -2.76
CA SER A 66 -29.97 -10.83 -2.47
C SER A 66 -31.27 -11.10 -1.67
N PRO A 67 -32.03 -12.17 -1.99
CA PRO A 67 -33.18 -12.57 -1.18
C PRO A 67 -32.76 -12.91 0.26
N ALA A 68 -33.44 -12.33 1.25
CA ALA A 68 -33.08 -12.48 2.67
C ALA A 68 -33.08 -13.94 3.14
N ALA A 69 -33.99 -14.78 2.62
CA ALA A 69 -34.09 -16.20 2.96
C ALA A 69 -32.88 -17.05 2.54
N PHE A 70 -32.08 -16.57 1.57
CA PHE A 70 -30.92 -17.30 1.04
C PHE A 70 -29.57 -16.66 1.40
N HIS A 71 -29.56 -15.65 2.28
CA HIS A 71 -28.35 -14.89 2.60
C HIS A 71 -27.23 -15.77 3.17
N GLU A 72 -27.56 -16.74 4.03
CA GLU A 72 -26.57 -17.65 4.62
C GLU A 72 -25.93 -18.57 3.56
N GLN A 73 -26.75 -19.13 2.67
CA GLN A 73 -26.29 -20.00 1.58
C GLN A 73 -25.41 -19.23 0.60
N ILE A 74 -25.77 -17.98 0.25
CA ILE A 74 -24.97 -17.09 -0.59
C ILE A 74 -23.62 -16.80 0.09
N LYS A 75 -23.64 -16.37 1.35
CA LYS A 75 -22.43 -16.08 2.14
C LYS A 75 -21.52 -17.30 2.32
N SER A 76 -22.12 -18.49 2.48
CA SER A 76 -21.40 -19.77 2.57
C SER A 76 -20.76 -20.15 1.23
N LEU A 77 -21.47 -19.96 0.11
CA LEU A 77 -20.95 -20.16 -1.24
C LEU A 77 -19.79 -19.19 -1.55
N GLU A 78 -19.91 -17.92 -1.19
CA GLU A 78 -18.88 -16.89 -1.34
C GLU A 78 -17.65 -17.20 -0.48
N ARG A 79 -17.84 -17.67 0.76
CA ARG A 79 -16.76 -18.21 1.60
C ARG A 79 -16.09 -19.41 0.93
N ALA A 80 -16.84 -20.41 0.45
CA ALA A 80 -16.27 -21.59 -0.19
C ALA A 80 -15.49 -21.23 -1.48
N ARG A 81 -15.98 -20.26 -2.27
CA ARG A 81 -15.28 -19.72 -3.44
C ARG A 81 -13.96 -19.03 -3.04
N THR A 82 -13.99 -18.13 -2.06
CA THR A 82 -12.78 -17.42 -1.60
C THR A 82 -11.77 -18.36 -0.93
N GLU A 83 -12.22 -19.33 -0.15
CA GLU A 83 -11.38 -20.40 0.40
C GLU A 83 -10.68 -21.21 -0.70
N ASN A 84 -11.41 -21.66 -1.73
CA ASN A 84 -10.83 -22.44 -2.81
C ASN A 84 -9.84 -21.62 -3.64
N PHE A 85 -10.12 -20.33 -3.87
CA PHE A 85 -9.20 -19.40 -4.51
C PHE A 85 -7.92 -19.21 -3.68
N LEU A 86 -8.03 -18.97 -2.36
CA LEU A 86 -6.86 -18.86 -1.47
C LEU A 86 -6.08 -20.17 -1.39
N LYS A 87 -6.74 -21.32 -1.28
CA LYS A 87 -6.11 -22.66 -1.31
C LYS A 87 -5.31 -22.87 -2.60
N HIS A 88 -5.73 -22.31 -3.73
CA HIS A 88 -4.94 -22.34 -4.96
C HIS A 88 -3.75 -21.35 -4.89
N LYS A 89 -4.00 -20.07 -4.56
CA LYS A 89 -2.97 -19.02 -4.48
C LYS A 89 -1.85 -19.30 -3.47
N ILE A 90 -2.14 -19.99 -2.37
CA ILE A 90 -1.15 -20.39 -1.36
C ILE A 90 -0.22 -21.49 -1.89
N ARG A 91 -0.75 -22.45 -2.67
CA ARG A 91 0.07 -23.50 -3.31
C ARG A 91 0.94 -22.96 -4.43
N SER A 92 0.44 -21.98 -5.18
CA SER A 92 1.17 -21.30 -6.27
C SER A 92 1.88 -20.02 -5.80
N ARG A 93 2.31 -19.96 -4.53
CA ARG A 93 2.94 -18.75 -3.98
C ARG A 93 4.41 -18.69 -4.42
N PRO A 94 4.87 -17.63 -5.11
CA PRO A 94 6.27 -17.46 -5.48
C PRO A 94 7.18 -17.34 -4.25
N ASP A 95 8.40 -17.86 -4.38
CA ASP A 95 9.45 -17.71 -3.37
C ASP A 95 10.04 -16.29 -3.37
N ARG A 96 10.64 -15.90 -2.24
CA ARG A 96 11.28 -14.58 -2.10
C ARG A 96 12.36 -14.34 -3.15
N SER A 97 13.17 -15.35 -3.45
CA SER A 97 14.25 -15.29 -4.45
C SER A 97 13.71 -15.03 -5.86
N GLU A 98 12.54 -15.60 -6.20
CA GLU A 98 11.86 -15.33 -7.46
C GLU A 98 11.36 -13.89 -7.55
N LEU A 99 10.75 -13.36 -6.48
CA LEU A 99 10.32 -11.97 -6.42
C LEU A 99 11.49 -10.98 -6.52
N VAL A 100 12.66 -11.33 -5.96
CA VAL A 100 13.90 -10.54 -6.11
C VAL A 100 14.44 -10.61 -7.54
N ARG A 101 14.52 -11.81 -8.14
CA ARG A 101 14.91 -12.02 -9.55
C ARG A 101 14.03 -11.24 -10.53
N MET A 102 12.75 -11.08 -10.22
CA MET A 102 11.79 -10.30 -11.00
C MET A 102 11.78 -8.79 -10.68
N HIS A 103 12.67 -8.31 -9.79
CA HIS A 103 12.72 -6.92 -9.33
C HIS A 103 11.40 -6.41 -8.71
N ILE A 104 10.63 -7.30 -8.08
CA ILE A 104 9.44 -6.97 -7.29
C ILE A 104 9.81 -6.70 -5.82
N LEU A 105 10.81 -7.43 -5.30
CA LEU A 105 11.40 -7.21 -3.99
C LEU A 105 12.88 -6.85 -4.12
N GLU A 106 13.38 -6.06 -3.19
CA GLU A 106 14.79 -5.67 -3.17
C GLU A 106 15.72 -6.80 -2.69
N GLU A 107 16.88 -6.92 -3.34
CA GLU A 107 17.96 -7.81 -2.91
C GLU A 107 18.67 -7.22 -1.69
N THR A 108 18.05 -7.38 -0.52
CA THR A 108 18.52 -6.80 0.74
C THR A 108 18.03 -7.61 1.93
N PHE A 109 18.85 -7.71 2.98
CA PHE A 109 18.54 -8.41 4.24
C PHE A 109 18.08 -7.48 5.37
N ALA A 110 18.06 -6.16 5.14
CA ALA A 110 17.56 -5.18 6.10
C ALA A 110 16.04 -5.28 6.32
N GLU A 111 15.60 -4.82 7.49
CA GLU A 111 14.19 -4.72 7.87
C GLU A 111 13.37 -3.95 6.81
N PRO A 112 12.12 -4.37 6.50
CA PRO A 112 11.25 -3.67 5.55
C PRO A 112 11.11 -2.15 5.77
N SER A 113 11.19 -1.69 7.03
CA SER A 113 11.18 -0.28 7.43
C SER A 113 12.31 0.55 6.79
N LEU A 114 13.49 -0.05 6.60
CA LEU A 114 14.72 0.61 6.16
C LEU A 114 14.98 0.48 4.65
N GLN A 115 14.33 -0.47 3.97
CA GLN A 115 14.64 -0.81 2.57
C GLN A 115 14.54 0.39 1.62
N ALA A 116 13.50 1.22 1.76
CA ALA A 116 13.33 2.43 0.96
C ALA A 116 14.47 3.46 1.16
N THR A 117 14.88 3.68 2.41
CA THR A 117 15.98 4.58 2.76
C THR A 117 17.33 4.03 2.27
N GLN A 118 17.57 2.73 2.43
CA GLN A 118 18.76 2.06 1.91
C GLN A 118 18.84 2.12 0.39
N MET A 119 17.72 1.90 -0.31
CA MET A 119 17.58 2.08 -1.76
C MET A 119 17.98 3.49 -2.19
N LYS A 120 17.41 4.52 -1.53
CA LYS A 120 17.71 5.93 -1.83
C LYS A 120 19.18 6.26 -1.64
N LEU A 121 19.79 5.80 -0.54
CA LEU A 121 21.21 5.96 -0.24
C LEU A 121 22.12 5.20 -1.21
N LYS A 122 21.74 3.97 -1.62
CA LYS A 122 22.47 3.16 -2.62
C LYS A 122 22.46 3.88 -3.98
N ARG A 123 21.32 4.44 -4.39
CA ARG A 123 21.19 5.22 -5.64
C ARG A 123 21.98 6.52 -5.59
N ALA A 124 21.92 7.27 -4.49
CA ALA A 124 22.70 8.50 -4.32
C ALA A 124 24.21 8.23 -4.44
N ARG A 125 24.75 7.30 -3.63
CA ARG A 125 26.18 6.93 -3.69
C ARG A 125 26.63 6.47 -5.08
N LEU A 126 25.78 5.75 -5.80
CA LEU A 126 26.08 5.29 -7.16
C LEU A 126 26.07 6.46 -8.15
N ALA A 127 25.15 7.41 -8.01
CA ALA A 127 25.15 8.64 -8.81
C ALA A 127 26.40 9.48 -8.55
N ASP A 128 26.80 9.66 -7.29
CA ASP A 128 28.01 10.42 -6.91
C ASP A 128 29.29 9.77 -7.49
N ASP A 129 29.44 8.45 -7.33
CA ASP A 129 30.57 7.64 -7.86
C ASP A 129 30.63 7.63 -9.40
N LEU A 130 29.48 7.55 -10.07
CA LEU A 130 29.43 7.69 -11.53
C LEU A 130 29.76 9.12 -11.98
N ASN A 131 29.32 10.14 -11.24
CA ASN A 131 29.59 11.54 -11.57
C ASN A 131 31.09 11.86 -11.50
N GLU A 132 31.81 11.36 -10.48
CA GLU A 132 33.28 11.47 -10.40
C GLU A 132 33.96 10.78 -11.59
N LYS A 133 33.55 9.56 -11.94
CA LYS A 133 34.11 8.80 -13.08
C LYS A 133 33.83 9.45 -14.43
N ILE A 134 32.69 10.12 -14.58
CA ILE A 134 32.34 10.87 -15.79
C ILE A 134 33.10 12.20 -15.86
N ALA A 135 33.35 12.86 -14.73
CA ALA A 135 34.17 14.07 -14.68
C ALA A 135 35.64 13.81 -15.09
N GLN A 136 36.17 12.62 -14.79
CA GLN A 136 37.51 12.17 -15.20
C GLN A 136 37.53 11.42 -16.55
N ARG A 137 36.46 11.52 -17.37
CA ARG A 137 36.34 10.78 -18.63
C ARG A 137 37.44 11.21 -19.63
N PRO A 138 38.30 10.29 -20.11
CA PRO A 138 39.36 10.61 -21.06
C PRO A 138 38.84 11.26 -22.35
N GLY A 139 39.58 12.26 -22.82
CA GLY A 139 39.26 12.96 -24.07
C GLY A 139 39.48 12.10 -25.32
N PRO A 140 38.85 12.44 -26.47
CA PRO A 140 38.97 11.64 -27.69
C PRO A 140 40.43 11.50 -28.19
N MET A 141 41.26 12.52 -27.98
CA MET A 141 42.69 12.48 -28.35
C MET A 141 43.48 11.45 -27.52
N GLU A 142 43.21 11.34 -26.22
CA GLU A 142 43.83 10.32 -25.38
C GLU A 142 43.48 8.90 -25.84
N LEU A 143 42.27 8.67 -26.36
CA LEU A 143 41.88 7.36 -26.89
C LEU A 143 42.62 7.01 -28.19
N VAL A 144 42.98 8.02 -29.00
CA VAL A 144 43.82 7.84 -30.21
C VAL A 144 45.27 7.55 -29.82
N GLU A 145 45.82 8.28 -28.83
CA GLU A 145 47.15 8.00 -28.26
C GLU A 145 47.24 6.56 -27.73
N LYS A 146 46.21 6.14 -26.96
CA LYS A 146 46.07 4.80 -26.38
C LYS A 146 45.74 3.70 -27.41
N ASN A 147 45.67 4.02 -28.72
CA ASN A 147 45.34 3.11 -29.82
C ASN A 147 43.97 2.41 -29.70
N ILE A 148 43.04 3.00 -28.95
CA ILE A 148 41.67 2.48 -28.78
C ILE A 148 40.79 2.95 -29.96
N LEU A 149 41.02 4.18 -30.44
CA LEU A 149 40.41 4.70 -31.65
C LEU A 149 41.41 4.61 -32.82
N PRO A 150 41.06 3.94 -33.93
CA PRO A 150 41.92 3.86 -35.11
C PRO A 150 41.95 5.19 -35.87
N VAL A 151 43.15 5.65 -36.21
CA VAL A 151 43.42 6.85 -37.03
C VAL A 151 44.63 6.53 -37.91
N ASP A 152 44.64 7.02 -39.16
CA ASP A 152 45.76 6.83 -40.08
C ASP A 152 47.07 7.35 -39.47
N SER A 153 48.15 6.57 -39.53
CA SER A 153 49.39 6.87 -38.80
C SER A 153 49.97 8.25 -39.12
N SER A 154 49.88 8.71 -40.37
CA SER A 154 50.32 10.06 -40.76
C SER A 154 49.49 11.18 -40.12
N VAL A 155 48.20 10.93 -39.85
CA VAL A 155 47.29 11.88 -39.21
C VAL A 155 47.47 11.82 -37.69
N LYS A 156 47.71 10.63 -37.14
CA LYS A 156 48.02 10.41 -35.73
C LYS A 156 49.26 11.19 -35.29
N GLU A 157 50.37 11.06 -36.02
CA GLU A 157 51.62 11.79 -35.69
C GLU A 157 51.47 13.30 -35.90
N ALA A 158 50.66 13.76 -36.86
CA ALA A 158 50.37 15.18 -37.04
C ALA A 158 49.54 15.77 -35.88
N ILE A 159 48.51 15.05 -35.42
CA ILE A 159 47.64 15.50 -34.32
C ILE A 159 48.39 15.52 -32.99
N ILE A 160 49.15 14.47 -32.68
CA ILE A 160 49.87 14.35 -31.40
C ILE A 160 51.17 15.16 -31.41
N GLY A 161 51.88 15.21 -32.54
CA GLY A 161 53.17 15.89 -32.68
C GLY A 161 53.09 17.42 -32.72
N VAL A 162 52.04 17.99 -33.34
CA VAL A 162 51.86 19.46 -33.42
C VAL A 162 51.34 20.05 -32.10
N GLY A 163 50.67 19.25 -31.26
CA GLY A 163 50.04 19.71 -30.01
C GLY A 163 50.98 20.27 -28.94
N LYS A 164 52.31 20.18 -29.11
CA LYS A 164 53.29 20.79 -28.18
C LYS A 164 53.66 22.23 -28.50
N GLU A 165 53.40 22.71 -29.72
CA GLU A 165 53.89 24.02 -30.17
C GLU A 165 52.81 24.80 -30.94
N GLY A 166 51.98 25.54 -30.19
CA GLY A 166 51.29 26.74 -30.69
C GLY A 166 50.18 26.55 -31.74
N TYR A 167 48.97 26.19 -31.31
CA TYR A 167 47.78 26.66 -32.03
C TYR A 167 47.61 28.16 -31.82
N PRO A 168 47.38 28.97 -32.87
CA PRO A 168 47.09 30.39 -32.70
C PRO A 168 45.75 30.53 -31.98
N GLN A 169 45.78 31.14 -30.79
CA GLN A 169 44.59 31.37 -29.98
C GLN A 169 43.72 32.43 -30.64
N THR A 170 42.79 32.00 -31.49
CA THR A 170 41.74 32.87 -32.02
C THR A 170 40.86 33.33 -30.87
N GLN A 171 41.05 34.57 -30.45
CA GLN A 171 40.12 35.30 -29.58
C GLN A 171 38.78 35.44 -30.32
N GLY A 172 37.93 34.43 -30.19
CA GLY A 172 36.52 34.53 -30.48
C GLY A 172 35.85 35.24 -29.32
N ASP A 173 35.67 36.55 -29.47
CA ASP A 173 34.77 37.34 -28.63
C ASP A 173 33.33 36.92 -28.93
N PHE A 174 32.91 35.80 -28.35
CA PHE A 174 31.54 35.30 -28.45
C PHE A 174 30.75 35.90 -27.29
N SER A 175 30.25 37.12 -27.47
CA SER A 175 29.14 37.63 -26.66
C SER A 175 27.93 36.71 -26.91
N PHE A 176 27.76 35.72 -26.04
CA PHE A 176 26.54 34.94 -25.97
C PHE A 176 25.54 35.75 -25.15
N ASP A 177 24.97 36.76 -25.80
CA ASP A 177 23.83 37.50 -25.28
C ASP A 177 22.65 36.53 -25.07
N GLU A 178 22.16 36.60 -23.83
CA GLU A 178 20.78 36.43 -23.35
C GLU A 178 19.77 35.53 -24.10
N ASP A 179 19.07 34.73 -23.28
CA ASP A 179 17.76 34.10 -23.53
C ASP A 179 17.67 32.89 -24.49
N SER A 180 17.57 31.68 -23.90
CA SER A 180 16.58 30.71 -24.37
C SER A 180 16.20 29.67 -23.30
N SER A 181 15.09 29.95 -22.63
CA SER A 181 14.07 29.01 -22.13
C SER A 181 14.44 27.64 -21.54
N ASP A 182 14.02 27.46 -20.29
CA ASP A 182 13.49 26.21 -19.72
C ASP A 182 12.73 25.34 -20.76
N ALA A 183 13.26 24.17 -21.08
CA ALA A 183 12.63 23.22 -22.00
C ALA A 183 13.00 21.76 -21.69
N LEU A 184 12.11 21.12 -20.93
CA LEU A 184 11.81 19.68 -20.93
C LEU A 184 12.80 18.74 -20.23
N SER A 185 12.41 18.35 -19.01
CA SER A 185 12.77 17.04 -18.45
C SER A 185 12.33 15.93 -19.41
N PRO A 186 13.17 14.90 -19.68
CA PRO A 186 12.73 13.74 -20.46
C PRO A 186 11.62 12.98 -19.71
N ASP A 187 10.43 12.96 -20.30
CA ASP A 187 9.29 12.23 -19.77
C ASP A 187 9.49 10.71 -19.78
N GLN A 188 8.69 10.02 -18.97
CA GLN A 188 8.83 8.59 -18.71
C GLN A 188 8.63 7.73 -19.98
N PRO A 189 9.34 6.59 -20.12
CA PRO A 189 9.11 5.67 -21.23
C PRO A 189 7.70 5.09 -21.16
N ALA A 190 6.92 5.35 -22.21
CA ALA A 190 5.52 4.98 -22.31
C ALA A 190 5.29 3.46 -22.19
N SER A 191 4.26 3.09 -21.43
CA SER A 191 3.66 1.76 -21.44
C SER A 191 3.22 1.41 -22.87
N GLN A 192 3.73 0.30 -23.44
CA GLN A 192 3.21 -0.20 -24.70
C GLN A 192 1.82 -0.81 -24.51
N GLU A 193 0.84 -0.15 -25.12
CA GLU A 193 -0.51 -0.65 -25.29
C GLU A 193 -0.52 -1.82 -26.29
N SER A 194 -1.20 -2.92 -25.96
CA SER A 194 -1.45 -4.03 -26.89
C SER A 194 -2.94 -4.10 -27.21
N GLN A 195 -3.27 -3.97 -28.50
CA GLN A 195 -4.64 -3.80 -29.02
C GLN A 195 -5.23 -5.09 -29.59
N GLY A 196 -6.54 -5.29 -29.34
CA GLY A 196 -7.42 -6.31 -29.94
C GLY A 196 -7.48 -7.66 -29.19
N SER A 197 -8.64 -8.26 -28.87
CA SER A 197 -10.07 -7.95 -29.14
C SER A 197 -10.96 -8.86 -28.25
N ALA A 198 -12.26 -8.64 -27.99
CA ALA A 198 -13.17 -7.48 -28.10
C ALA A 198 -14.54 -7.82 -27.45
N ALA A 199 -15.41 -6.82 -27.19
CA ALA A 199 -16.86 -6.89 -26.84
C ALA A 199 -17.28 -7.69 -25.57
N SER A 200 -18.20 -7.30 -24.67
CA SER A 200 -19.08 -6.12 -24.40
C SER A 200 -19.83 -6.44 -23.05
N PRO A 201 -20.69 -5.58 -22.45
CA PRO A 201 -20.77 -4.11 -22.36
C PRO A 201 -20.88 -3.57 -20.88
N SER A 202 -20.87 -2.22 -20.77
CA SER A 202 -21.39 -1.24 -19.76
C SER A 202 -22.17 -1.72 -18.49
N GLU A 203 -22.24 -1.05 -17.32
CA GLU A 203 -22.13 0.37 -16.85
C GLU A 203 -21.69 0.42 -15.33
N PRO A 204 -21.86 1.52 -14.55
CA PRO A 204 -21.20 2.84 -14.59
C PRO A 204 -20.38 3.19 -13.30
N ARG A 205 -19.72 4.36 -13.28
CA ARG A 205 -18.81 4.84 -12.20
C ARG A 205 -19.52 5.45 -10.98
N VAL A 206 -18.84 5.42 -9.80
CA VAL A 206 -18.48 6.57 -8.92
C VAL A 206 -17.18 6.13 -8.18
N SER A 207 -15.99 6.68 -8.44
CA SER A 207 -15.34 7.90 -7.91
C SER A 207 -15.07 7.96 -6.39
N GLU A 208 -13.79 8.24 -6.09
CA GLU A 208 -13.17 8.83 -4.90
C GLU A 208 -12.95 8.08 -3.56
N SER A 209 -11.74 8.33 -3.06
CA SER A 209 -11.03 7.95 -1.83
C SER A 209 -11.26 8.96 -0.69
N PRO A 210 -10.55 8.92 0.46
CA PRO A 210 -9.86 7.83 1.16
C PRO A 210 -10.36 7.65 2.63
N SER A 211 -9.98 6.55 3.29
CA SER A 211 -10.22 6.35 4.74
C SER A 211 -9.01 6.78 5.59
N PRO A 212 -9.18 7.62 6.63
CA PRO A 212 -8.16 7.79 7.67
C PRO A 212 -8.17 6.61 8.66
N VAL A 213 -7.00 6.31 9.21
CA VAL A 213 -6.77 5.20 10.16
C VAL A 213 -7.03 5.66 11.59
N THR A 214 -7.91 4.96 12.31
CA THR A 214 -8.05 5.11 13.77
C THR A 214 -8.22 3.76 14.45
N THR A 215 -7.17 3.26 15.10
CA THR A 215 -7.27 2.20 16.11
C THR A 215 -6.59 2.67 17.39
N ASN A 216 -7.40 3.13 18.34
CA ASN A 216 -6.97 3.30 19.73
C ASN A 216 -6.70 1.94 20.35
N THR A 217 -5.56 1.79 21.03
CA THR A 217 -5.29 0.66 21.93
C THR A 217 -5.38 1.16 23.37
N PRO A 218 -6.23 0.58 24.24
CA PRO A 218 -6.27 0.92 25.66
C PRO A 218 -5.06 0.34 26.41
N ALA A 219 -4.71 0.95 27.54
CA ALA A 219 -3.48 0.70 28.27
C ALA A 219 -3.66 -0.16 29.55
N GLN A 220 -2.54 -0.74 30.01
CA GLN A 220 -2.31 -1.39 31.33
C GLN A 220 -3.06 -2.71 31.56
N VAL A 221 -2.65 -3.68 32.42
CA VAL A 221 -1.63 -3.81 33.51
C VAL A 221 -1.03 -5.25 33.40
N SER A 222 -0.02 -5.77 34.13
CA SER A 222 0.74 -5.38 35.34
C SER A 222 2.15 -6.02 35.36
N SER A 223 3.05 -5.39 36.12
CA SER A 223 4.24 -5.92 36.83
C SER A 223 4.23 -7.38 37.27
N PHE A 224 5.40 -8.03 37.19
CA PHE A 224 5.89 -9.05 38.15
C PHE A 224 7.42 -8.95 38.31
N LEU A 225 7.92 -9.23 39.52
CA LEU A 225 9.35 -9.27 39.85
C LEU A 225 9.99 -10.60 39.44
N LEU A 226 11.23 -10.57 38.94
CA LEU A 226 12.40 -11.09 39.67
C LEU A 226 13.71 -10.49 39.13
#